data_AF-A0A7K5Z847-F1
#
_entry.id   AF-A0A7K5Z847-F1
#
_cell.length_a   1.000
_cell.length_b   1.000
_cell.length_c   1.000
_cell.angle_alpha   90.00
_cell.angle_beta   90.00
_cell.angle_gamma   90.00
#
_symmetry.space_group_name_H-M   'P 1'
#
loop_
_entity.id
_entity.type
_entity.pdbx_description
1 polymer ?
#
loop_
_entity_poly.entity_id
_entity_poly.type
_entity_poly.pdbx_seq_one_letter_code
_entity_poly.pdbx_strand_id
1 'polypeptide(L)'
;TDTGNIATVKVSELREIPPQFLREVISIPPQAIKCCLADLPPNTGMWTPDAVLRLRDAVINCPEFSLKVAKQDSSRGIAHIYLFAPENFSDMDHSINQKIKNADLWKHQKDVFLSVTPSGTSSTKVTSDAVSPPRLTSGKLEKSFSDSDREPSSAVSAIDMPPPLPLSKTGELMDVYVSVACHPGHFIVQPWKELHNLEALMEEMILYYSRAEEKPVNIEKNKLYAAKIENQWYRIIIKGILRNGFLSVYELDYGKHEFVSIEKVQPLMDAFRKLPFQAITAQLAG
;
A
#
# COMPACT_ATOMS: atom_id res chain seq x y z
N THR A 1 15.57 18.00 9.05
CA THR A 1 15.65 19.46 9.29
C THR A 1 15.36 20.26 8.04
N ASP A 2 15.66 19.77 6.83
CA ASP A 2 15.29 20.51 5.61
C ASP A 2 14.22 19.85 4.74
N THR A 3 14.19 18.52 4.69
CA THR A 3 13.25 17.76 3.85
C THR A 3 12.07 17.15 4.60
N GLY A 4 12.14 17.10 5.94
CA GLY A 4 11.12 16.46 6.77
C GLY A 4 11.13 14.92 6.74
N ASN A 5 12.09 14.31 6.04
CA ASN A 5 12.22 12.85 5.95
C ASN A 5 12.66 12.23 7.27
N ILE A 6 12.11 11.06 7.58
CA ILE A 6 12.54 10.19 8.69
C ILE A 6 13.26 9.01 8.06
N ALA A 7 14.48 8.73 8.52
CA ALA A 7 15.27 7.59 8.08
C ALA A 7 15.93 6.91 9.29
N THR A 8 15.98 5.59 9.25
CA THR A 8 16.79 4.78 10.17
C THR A 8 18.14 4.56 9.51
N VAL A 9 19.22 4.95 10.19
CA VAL A 9 20.59 4.86 9.66
C VAL A 9 21.48 4.13 10.65
N LYS A 10 22.49 3.40 10.15
CA LYS A 10 23.46 2.75 11.05
C LYS A 10 24.36 3.83 11.66
N VAL A 11 24.77 3.65 12.91
CA VAL A 11 25.69 4.60 13.58
C VAL A 11 26.99 4.76 12.80
N SER A 12 27.47 3.70 12.14
CA SER A 12 28.66 3.72 11.27
C SER A 12 28.51 4.57 10.00
N GLU A 13 27.28 4.90 9.60
CA GLU A 13 26.98 5.73 8.43
C GLU A 13 26.84 7.22 8.80
N LEU A 14 26.76 7.54 10.10
CA LEU A 14 26.72 8.92 10.58
C LEU A 14 28.10 9.56 10.45
N ARG A 15 28.11 10.82 10.01
CA ARG A 15 29.32 11.66 9.98
C ARG A 15 29.07 12.92 10.78
N GLU A 16 30.07 13.33 11.55
CA GLU A 16 30.05 14.63 12.23
C GLU A 16 30.14 15.77 11.21
N ILE A 17 29.42 16.85 11.50
CA ILE A 17 29.52 18.08 10.72
C ILE A 17 30.85 18.74 11.09
N PRO A 18 31.74 19.06 10.12
CA PRO A 18 33.03 19.66 10.42
C PRO A 18 32.88 20.99 11.18
N PRO A 19 33.72 21.28 12.20
CA PRO A 19 33.55 22.43 13.08
C PRO A 19 33.45 23.79 12.37
N GLN A 20 34.14 23.95 11.24
CA GLN A 20 34.09 25.17 10.43
C GLN A 20 32.71 25.49 9.86
N PHE A 21 31.82 24.49 9.71
CA PHE A 21 30.47 24.66 9.17
C PHE A 21 29.39 24.69 10.26
N LEU A 22 29.70 24.31 11.50
CA LEU A 22 28.71 24.20 12.58
C LEU A 22 28.00 25.52 12.86
N ARG A 23 28.73 26.64 12.89
CA ARG A 23 28.15 27.97 13.19
C ARG A 23 27.09 28.36 12.15
N GLU A 24 27.36 28.08 10.89
CA GLU A 24 26.47 28.38 9.79
C GLU A 24 25.25 27.44 9.81
N VAL A 25 25.48 26.13 9.93
CA VAL A 25 24.39 25.13 9.94
C VAL A 25 23.43 25.33 11.12
N ILE A 26 23.93 25.66 12.31
CA ILE A 26 23.08 25.91 13.49
C ILE A 26 22.27 27.20 13.35
N SER A 27 22.77 28.19 12.59
CA SER A 27 22.08 29.45 12.39
C SER A 27 20.90 29.36 11.41
N ILE A 28 20.85 28.30 10.59
CA ILE A 28 19.78 28.06 9.64
C ILE A 28 18.60 27.42 10.40
N PRO A 29 17.42 28.08 10.45
CA PRO A 29 16.24 27.47 11.07
C PRO A 29 15.80 26.22 10.29
N PRO A 30 15.01 25.31 10.87
CA PRO A 30 14.46 24.18 10.14
C PRO A 30 13.74 24.63 8.86
N GLN A 31 14.18 24.13 7.70
CA GLN A 31 13.60 24.52 6.42
C GLN A 31 12.32 23.72 6.08
N ALA A 32 12.15 22.55 6.69
CA ALA A 32 10.91 21.77 6.56
C ALA A 32 9.80 22.31 7.47
N ILE A 33 8.68 22.71 6.88
CA ILE A 33 7.50 23.16 7.63
C ILE A 33 6.54 21.98 7.86
N LYS A 34 6.29 21.65 9.12
CA LYS A 34 5.29 20.65 9.49
C LYS A 34 3.89 21.22 9.30
N CYS A 35 3.11 20.61 8.42
CA CYS A 35 1.75 21.06 8.11
C CYS A 35 0.79 19.89 7.90
N CYS A 36 -0.51 20.19 7.89
CA CYS A 36 -1.57 19.26 7.52
C CYS A 36 -2.63 20.01 6.70
N LEU A 37 -3.37 19.26 5.89
CA LEU A 37 -4.47 19.82 5.11
C LEU A 37 -5.62 20.22 6.04
N ALA A 38 -6.06 21.47 5.94
CA ALA A 38 -7.21 22.02 6.65
C ALA A 38 -8.54 21.42 6.17
N ASP A 39 -9.54 21.44 7.06
CA ASP A 39 -10.96 21.13 6.79
C ASP A 39 -11.27 19.75 6.20
N LEU A 40 -10.33 18.83 6.34
CA LEU A 40 -10.50 17.39 6.19
C LEU A 40 -10.83 16.77 7.55
N PRO A 41 -11.72 15.77 7.60
CA PRO A 41 -12.22 15.23 8.85
C PRO A 41 -11.08 14.77 9.76
N PRO A 42 -11.14 15.11 11.06
CA PRO A 42 -10.03 14.89 11.96
C PRO A 42 -10.05 13.47 12.55
N ASN A 43 -8.86 12.97 12.87
CA ASN A 43 -8.61 11.99 13.95
C ASN A 43 -8.78 10.49 13.72
N THR A 44 -8.92 9.96 12.51
CA THR A 44 -8.85 8.48 12.33
C THR A 44 -7.43 7.91 12.47
N GLY A 45 -6.40 8.75 12.61
CA GLY A 45 -5.00 8.31 12.64
C GLY A 45 -4.50 7.74 11.30
N MET A 46 -5.40 7.55 10.33
CA MET A 46 -5.14 6.90 9.05
C MET A 46 -5.94 7.59 7.94
N TRP A 47 -5.24 7.93 6.85
CA TRP A 47 -5.84 8.36 5.59
C TRP A 47 -6.33 7.14 4.81
N THR A 48 -7.44 7.28 4.09
CA THR A 48 -7.89 6.21 3.18
C THR A 48 -6.91 6.11 1.99
N PRO A 49 -6.70 4.90 1.41
CA PRO A 49 -5.84 4.74 0.23
C PRO A 49 -6.22 5.68 -0.90
N ASP A 50 -7.51 5.91 -1.11
CA ASP A 50 -8.00 6.83 -2.13
C ASP A 50 -7.67 8.29 -1.82
N ALA A 51 -7.74 8.73 -0.56
CA ALA A 51 -7.35 10.09 -0.18
C ALA A 51 -5.84 10.31 -0.40
N VAL A 52 -5.02 9.30 -0.08
CA VAL A 52 -3.58 9.31 -0.35
C VAL A 52 -3.31 9.36 -1.87
N LEU A 53 -4.00 8.52 -2.65
CA LEU A 53 -3.91 8.52 -4.11
C LEU A 53 -4.26 9.88 -4.70
N ARG A 54 -5.33 10.51 -4.25
CA ARG A 54 -5.77 11.84 -4.74
C ARG A 54 -4.77 12.94 -4.42
N LEU A 55 -4.24 12.96 -3.20
CA LEU A 55 -3.19 13.90 -2.85
C LEU A 55 -1.98 13.69 -3.76
N ARG A 56 -1.55 12.44 -3.93
CA ARG A 56 -0.38 12.13 -4.76
C ARG A 56 -0.58 12.48 -6.24
N ASP A 57 -1.73 12.14 -6.82
CA ASP A 57 -2.09 12.49 -8.20
C ASP A 57 -2.09 14.00 -8.43
N ALA A 58 -2.54 14.77 -7.43
CA ALA A 58 -2.54 16.22 -7.50
C ALA A 58 -1.13 16.82 -7.47
N VAL A 59 -0.16 16.15 -6.82
CA VAL A 59 1.20 16.68 -6.65
C VAL A 59 2.23 16.14 -7.64
N ILE A 60 2.07 14.92 -8.16
CA ILE A 60 3.13 14.18 -8.86
C ILE A 60 3.60 14.79 -10.19
N ASN A 61 2.81 15.66 -10.81
CA ASN A 61 3.13 16.30 -12.09
C ASN A 61 3.12 17.84 -12.02
N CYS A 62 3.18 18.40 -10.81
CA CYS A 62 3.10 19.84 -10.64
C CYS A 62 4.33 20.32 -9.85
N PRO A 63 5.19 21.15 -10.46
CA PRO A 63 6.45 21.54 -9.83
C PRO A 63 6.26 22.60 -8.73
N GLU A 64 5.12 23.31 -8.73
CA GLU A 64 4.90 24.46 -7.86
C GLU A 64 3.52 24.42 -7.26
N PHE A 65 3.43 24.80 -5.99
CA PHE A 65 2.17 24.91 -5.27
C PHE A 65 2.13 26.22 -4.50
N SER A 66 0.93 26.77 -4.42
CA SER A 66 0.64 27.86 -3.51
C SER A 66 0.00 27.31 -2.23
N LEU A 67 0.42 27.85 -1.10
CA LEU A 67 -0.02 27.45 0.22
C LEU A 67 -0.69 28.63 0.92
N LYS A 68 -1.89 28.41 1.47
CA LYS A 68 -2.57 29.36 2.35
C LYS A 68 -2.71 28.76 3.74
N VAL A 69 -2.16 29.42 4.76
CA VAL A 69 -2.30 28.97 6.15
C VAL A 69 -3.72 29.31 6.64
N ALA A 70 -4.46 28.30 7.07
CA ALA A 70 -5.79 28.44 7.64
C ALA A 70 -5.75 28.62 9.16
N LYS A 71 -4.90 27.84 9.85
CA LYS A 71 -4.76 27.86 11.31
C LYS A 71 -3.35 27.41 11.70
N GLN A 72 -2.81 27.98 12.78
CA GLN A 72 -1.56 27.52 13.37
C GLN A 72 -1.83 26.85 14.71
N ASP A 73 -1.37 25.61 14.88
CA ASP A 73 -1.36 24.91 16.16
C ASP A 73 0.04 25.05 16.78
N SER A 74 0.21 26.08 17.61
CA SER A 74 1.46 26.38 18.30
C SER A 74 1.86 25.29 19.31
N SER A 75 0.91 24.48 19.80
CA SER A 75 1.20 23.43 20.78
C SER A 75 1.87 22.20 20.15
N ARG A 76 1.54 21.90 18.88
CA ARG A 76 2.08 20.77 18.12
C ARG A 76 3.10 21.17 17.06
N GLY A 77 3.27 22.48 16.84
CA GLY A 77 4.07 23.03 15.76
C GLY A 77 3.54 22.64 14.38
N ILE A 78 2.21 22.56 14.20
CA ILE A 78 1.57 22.13 12.95
C ILE A 78 0.77 23.29 12.35
N ALA A 79 1.03 23.63 11.10
CA ALA A 79 0.18 24.55 10.34
C ALA A 79 -0.92 23.79 9.59
N HIS A 80 -2.18 24.18 9.77
CA HIS A 80 -3.29 23.72 8.93
C HIS A 80 -3.34 24.60 7.68
N ILE A 81 -3.28 23.97 6.51
CA ILE A 81 -3.08 24.67 5.24
C ILE A 81 -4.10 24.28 4.18
N TYR A 82 -4.30 25.18 3.23
CA TYR A 82 -4.87 24.89 1.92
C TYR A 82 -3.78 24.87 0.86
N LEU A 83 -3.79 23.84 0.02
CA LEU A 83 -2.83 23.69 -1.06
C LEU A 83 -3.52 23.89 -2.42
N PHE A 84 -2.91 24.71 -3.27
CA PHE A 84 -3.45 25.09 -4.58
C PHE A 84 -2.43 24.80 -5.67
N ALA A 85 -2.89 24.16 -6.74
CA ALA A 85 -2.12 24.07 -7.99
C ALA A 85 -2.02 25.49 -8.63
N PRO A 86 -0.97 25.77 -9.45
CA PRO A 86 -0.67 27.10 -9.96
C PRO A 86 -1.83 27.76 -10.70
N GLU A 87 -2.60 26.97 -11.44
CA GLU A 87 -3.70 27.45 -12.29
C GLU A 87 -4.93 27.93 -11.50
N ASN A 88 -5.01 27.67 -10.18
CA ASN A 88 -6.21 27.88 -9.37
C ASN A 88 -5.92 28.73 -8.12
N PHE A 89 -4.96 29.65 -8.21
CA PHE A 89 -4.61 30.50 -7.07
C PHE A 89 -5.82 31.35 -6.63
N SER A 90 -6.21 31.24 -5.36
CA SER A 90 -7.34 31.93 -4.69
C SER A 90 -8.72 31.30 -4.83
N ASP A 91 -8.91 30.24 -5.63
CA ASP A 91 -10.18 29.51 -5.66
C ASP A 91 -10.20 28.39 -4.62
N MET A 92 -10.92 28.61 -3.51
CA MET A 92 -11.06 27.64 -2.43
C MET A 92 -11.67 26.32 -2.89
N ASP A 93 -12.60 26.34 -3.85
CA ASP A 93 -13.30 25.13 -4.34
C ASP A 93 -12.39 24.26 -5.22
N HIS A 94 -11.33 24.85 -5.76
CA HIS A 94 -10.29 24.15 -6.52
C HIS A 94 -9.04 23.77 -5.72
N SER A 95 -9.02 24.07 -4.41
CA SER A 95 -7.98 23.57 -3.52
C SER A 95 -7.91 22.04 -3.51
N ILE A 96 -6.71 21.50 -3.30
CA ILE A 96 -6.51 20.05 -3.16
C ILE A 96 -7.32 19.51 -1.98
N ASN A 97 -7.45 20.28 -0.91
CA ASN A 97 -8.28 19.96 0.25
C ASN A 97 -9.73 19.65 -0.16
N GLN A 98 -10.36 20.55 -0.93
CA GLN A 98 -11.74 20.34 -1.37
C GLN A 98 -11.86 19.18 -2.36
N LYS A 99 -10.87 18.99 -3.23
CA LYS A 99 -10.83 17.82 -4.14
C LYS A 99 -10.79 16.49 -3.37
N ILE A 100 -10.04 16.43 -2.27
CA ILE A 100 -9.99 15.25 -1.39
C ILE A 100 -11.30 15.10 -0.59
N LYS A 101 -11.89 16.21 -0.15
CA LYS A 101 -13.15 16.23 0.62
C LYS A 101 -14.37 15.81 -0.19
N ASN A 102 -14.47 16.30 -1.42
CA ASN A 102 -15.63 16.15 -2.31
C ASN A 102 -15.60 14.84 -3.11
N ALA A 103 -14.46 14.16 -3.17
CA ALA A 103 -14.47 12.77 -3.58
C ALA A 103 -15.30 11.99 -2.54
N ASP A 104 -16.20 11.11 -2.99
CA ASP A 104 -17.11 10.29 -2.18
C ASP A 104 -16.39 9.25 -1.27
N LEU A 105 -15.20 9.59 -0.78
CA LEU A 105 -14.25 8.76 -0.04
C LEU A 105 -14.69 8.49 1.40
N TRP A 106 -15.57 9.32 1.94
CA TRP A 106 -16.07 9.20 3.32
C TRP A 106 -17.40 8.43 3.41
N LYS A 107 -18.04 8.12 2.27
CA LYS A 107 -19.31 7.38 2.23
C LYS A 107 -19.14 5.87 2.49
N HIS A 108 -17.91 5.36 2.38
CA HIS A 108 -17.57 3.95 2.62
C HIS A 108 -16.81 3.73 3.94
N GLN A 109 -16.99 4.61 4.94
CA GLN A 109 -16.41 4.44 6.28
C GLN A 109 -16.99 3.22 7.05
N LYS A 110 -17.88 2.45 6.44
CA LYS A 110 -18.19 1.09 6.89
C LYS A 110 -17.33 0.14 6.05
N ASP A 111 -16.35 -0.45 6.73
CA ASP A 111 -15.54 -1.58 6.26
C ASP A 111 -14.29 -1.23 5.41
N VAL A 112 -13.43 -0.34 5.92
CA VAL A 112 -11.97 -0.47 5.71
C VAL A 112 -11.32 -1.04 6.98
N PHE A 113 -11.96 -2.06 7.55
CA PHE A 113 -11.17 -3.14 8.11
C PHE A 113 -10.82 -4.02 6.91
N LEU A 114 -9.54 -4.14 6.58
CA LEU A 114 -9.05 -5.29 5.81
C LEU A 114 -9.14 -6.53 6.71
N SER A 115 -10.34 -6.86 7.20
CA SER A 115 -10.60 -8.10 7.89
C SER A 115 -10.70 -9.18 6.81
N VAL A 116 -9.61 -9.92 6.65
CA VAL A 116 -9.72 -11.31 6.23
C VAL A 116 -10.53 -11.99 7.31
N THR A 117 -11.83 -12.19 7.08
CA THR A 117 -12.65 -13.05 7.94
C THR A 117 -12.16 -14.48 7.74
N PRO A 118 -11.65 -15.16 8.79
CA PRO A 118 -11.53 -16.60 8.74
C PRO A 118 -12.96 -17.14 8.79
N SER A 119 -13.40 -17.81 7.73
CA SER A 119 -14.63 -18.59 7.75
C SER A 119 -14.46 -19.74 8.75
N GLY A 120 -14.76 -19.47 10.01
CA GLY A 120 -14.84 -20.43 11.10
C GLY A 120 -16.29 -20.78 11.38
N THR A 121 -16.69 -21.96 10.92
CA THR A 121 -17.65 -22.88 11.53
C THR A 121 -18.48 -22.33 12.70
N SER A 122 -19.75 -22.03 12.45
CA SER A 122 -20.75 -22.00 13.52
C SER A 122 -21.38 -23.38 13.66
N SER A 123 -21.10 -24.03 14.78
CA SER A 123 -21.91 -25.13 15.30
C SER A 123 -22.67 -24.57 16.50
N THR A 124 -24.00 -24.46 16.38
CA THR A 124 -24.92 -24.58 17.52
C THR A 124 -26.24 -25.17 17.03
N LYS A 125 -26.92 -25.83 17.96
CA LYS A 125 -27.75 -27.01 17.83
C LYS A 125 -29.24 -26.63 17.95
N VAL A 126 -30.04 -27.12 17.00
CA VAL A 126 -31.42 -27.64 17.08
C VAL A 126 -32.42 -27.00 18.06
N THR A 127 -33.56 -26.53 17.53
CA THR A 127 -34.90 -26.96 17.99
C THR A 127 -35.97 -26.71 16.92
N SER A 128 -36.98 -27.57 16.91
CA SER A 128 -37.98 -27.84 15.88
C SER A 128 -39.12 -26.82 15.85
N ASP A 129 -39.76 -26.62 14.69
CA ASP A 129 -41.13 -27.09 14.46
C ASP A 129 -41.59 -26.86 13.01
N ALA A 130 -42.45 -27.77 12.56
CA ALA A 130 -42.91 -27.97 11.19
C ALA A 130 -44.00 -26.97 10.76
N VAL A 131 -44.14 -26.75 9.44
CA VAL A 131 -45.37 -26.92 8.63
C VAL A 131 -45.06 -26.58 7.16
N SER A 132 -45.51 -27.44 6.24
CA SER A 132 -45.29 -27.39 4.78
C SER A 132 -46.47 -26.67 4.04
N PRO A 133 -46.57 -26.69 2.69
CA PRO A 133 -46.59 -25.50 1.82
C PRO A 133 -47.95 -25.31 1.10
N PRO A 134 -48.01 -24.50 0.02
CA PRO A 134 -48.39 -25.14 -1.25
C PRO A 134 -47.62 -24.67 -2.49
N ARG A 135 -47.90 -25.41 -3.57
CA ARG A 135 -47.19 -25.66 -4.82
C ARG A 135 -48.05 -25.16 -6.01
N LEU A 136 -47.46 -25.22 -7.22
CA LEU A 136 -48.06 -25.24 -8.59
C LEU A 136 -47.89 -23.91 -9.35
N THR A 137 -47.47 -23.81 -10.62
CA THR A 137 -47.49 -24.73 -11.81
C THR A 137 -46.29 -24.42 -12.73
N SER A 138 -45.51 -25.41 -13.18
CA SER A 138 -45.60 -26.19 -14.45
C SER A 138 -45.14 -25.46 -15.73
N GLY A 139 -44.13 -26.03 -16.39
CA GLY A 139 -43.62 -25.64 -17.71
C GLY A 139 -42.44 -26.52 -18.13
N LYS A 140 -42.75 -27.68 -18.69
CA LYS A 140 -41.86 -28.79 -19.11
C LYS A 140 -41.23 -28.52 -20.49
N LEU A 141 -39.95 -28.90 -20.69
CA LEU A 141 -39.50 -29.50 -21.96
C LEU A 141 -38.32 -30.46 -21.71
N GLU A 142 -38.44 -31.68 -22.22
CA GLU A 142 -37.53 -32.81 -22.01
C GLU A 142 -36.47 -32.93 -23.13
N LYS A 143 -35.27 -33.29 -22.68
CA LYS A 143 -34.27 -34.25 -23.22
C LYS A 143 -33.96 -34.29 -24.72
N SER A 144 -32.66 -34.14 -24.99
CA SER A 144 -31.92 -35.04 -25.88
C SER A 144 -30.50 -35.25 -25.33
N PHE A 145 -30.16 -36.51 -25.05
CA PHE A 145 -28.81 -36.96 -24.70
C PHE A 145 -27.95 -37.05 -25.96
N SER A 146 -26.72 -36.56 -25.89
CA SER A 146 -25.63 -37.02 -26.73
C SER A 146 -24.35 -36.95 -25.90
N ASP A 147 -23.90 -38.12 -25.51
CA ASP A 147 -22.64 -38.40 -24.82
C ASP A 147 -21.49 -38.16 -25.82
N SER A 148 -20.53 -37.31 -25.46
CA SER A 148 -19.26 -37.22 -26.16
C SER A 148 -18.23 -36.64 -25.21
N ASP A 149 -17.36 -37.52 -24.72
CA ASP A 149 -16.18 -37.24 -23.92
C ASP A 149 -15.33 -36.11 -24.52
N ARG A 150 -15.28 -34.95 -23.84
CA ARG A 150 -14.24 -33.92 -23.99
C ARG A 150 -14.04 -33.18 -22.67
N GLU A 151 -13.10 -33.66 -21.86
CA GLU A 151 -12.26 -32.82 -21.01
C GLU A 151 -10.98 -32.46 -21.79
N PRO A 152 -10.21 -31.41 -21.44
CA PRO A 152 -10.45 -30.38 -20.43
C PRO A 152 -10.20 -28.95 -20.98
N SER A 153 -10.92 -27.94 -20.52
CA SER A 153 -10.38 -26.56 -20.48
C SER A 153 -11.32 -25.58 -19.75
N SER A 154 -11.05 -25.35 -18.47
CA SER A 154 -10.91 -23.98 -17.95
C SER A 154 -10.38 -24.06 -16.53
N ALA A 155 -9.12 -24.46 -16.42
CA ALA A 155 -8.34 -24.07 -15.25
C ALA A 155 -8.31 -22.54 -15.24
N VAL A 156 -9.10 -21.94 -14.34
CA VAL A 156 -8.87 -20.57 -13.87
C VAL A 156 -7.40 -20.56 -13.45
N SER A 157 -6.56 -19.81 -14.18
CA SER A 157 -5.13 -19.77 -13.94
C SER A 157 -4.88 -19.40 -12.48
N ALA A 158 -4.50 -20.38 -11.66
CA ALA A 158 -3.99 -20.15 -10.33
C ALA A 158 -2.80 -19.21 -10.48
N ILE A 159 -2.97 -17.98 -10.01
CA ILE A 159 -1.87 -17.01 -9.94
C ILE A 159 -0.85 -17.66 -9.01
N ASP A 160 0.34 -17.94 -9.54
CA ASP A 160 1.48 -18.57 -8.87
C ASP A 160 2.03 -17.64 -7.78
N MET A 161 1.24 -17.47 -6.73
CA MET A 161 1.58 -16.72 -5.53
C MET A 161 2.64 -17.52 -4.76
N PRO A 162 3.66 -16.85 -4.20
CA PRO A 162 4.59 -17.52 -3.31
C PRO A 162 3.85 -18.19 -2.16
N PRO A 163 4.44 -19.24 -1.55
CA PRO A 163 3.86 -19.86 -0.37
C PRO A 163 3.62 -18.81 0.72
N PRO A 164 2.53 -18.92 1.49
CA PRO A 164 2.28 -18.02 2.60
C PRO A 164 3.41 -18.15 3.62
N LEU A 165 3.80 -17.01 4.20
CA LEU A 165 4.84 -16.99 5.21
C LEU A 165 4.39 -17.80 6.45
N PRO A 166 5.19 -18.76 6.94
CA PRO A 166 4.86 -19.49 8.16
C PRO A 166 4.89 -18.56 9.38
N LEU A 167 3.72 -18.29 9.96
CA LEU A 167 3.56 -17.53 11.19
C LEU A 167 3.79 -18.43 12.42
N SER A 168 4.34 -17.86 13.49
CA SER A 168 4.45 -18.55 14.78
C SER A 168 3.07 -18.90 15.34
N LYS A 169 3.00 -19.95 16.16
CA LYS A 169 1.73 -20.38 16.74
C LYS A 169 1.27 -19.40 17.82
N THR A 170 -0.01 -19.43 18.13
CA THR A 170 -0.59 -18.64 19.22
C THR A 170 0.16 -18.89 20.54
N GLY A 171 0.65 -17.81 21.17
CA GLY A 171 1.39 -17.86 22.42
C GLY A 171 2.91 -18.02 22.27
N GLU A 172 3.43 -18.23 21.06
CA GLU A 172 4.88 -18.29 20.81
C GLU A 172 5.44 -16.89 20.55
N LEU A 173 6.68 -16.66 20.98
CA LEU A 173 7.44 -15.46 20.68
C LEU A 173 8.09 -15.57 19.30
N MET A 174 8.16 -14.44 18.61
CA MET A 174 8.79 -14.33 17.29
C MET A 174 9.61 -13.04 17.25
N ASP A 175 10.90 -13.17 16.93
CA ASP A 175 11.73 -12.01 16.69
C ASP A 175 11.35 -11.37 15.34
N VAL A 176 11.10 -10.06 15.37
CA VAL A 176 10.64 -9.30 14.22
C VAL A 176 11.39 -7.99 14.08
N TYR A 177 11.46 -7.51 12.85
CA TYR A 177 11.85 -6.14 12.51
C TYR A 177 10.61 -5.34 12.12
N VAL A 178 10.42 -4.15 12.68
CA VAL A 178 9.30 -3.27 12.32
C VAL A 178 9.72 -2.40 11.15
N SER A 179 9.24 -2.72 9.93
CA SER A 179 9.64 -2.03 8.70
C SER A 179 8.88 -0.73 8.46
N VAL A 180 7.62 -0.67 8.90
CA VAL A 180 6.76 0.52 8.83
C VAL A 180 5.91 0.59 10.08
N ALA A 181 5.92 1.72 10.80
CA ALA A 181 5.02 1.96 11.91
C ALA A 181 4.29 3.29 11.69
N CYS A 182 3.00 3.22 11.43
CA CYS A 182 2.18 4.41 11.22
C CYS A 182 1.16 4.63 12.34
N HIS A 183 0.65 3.55 12.96
CA HIS A 183 -0.27 3.64 14.10
C HIS A 183 -0.20 2.34 14.94
N PRO A 184 -0.49 2.36 16.27
CA PRO A 184 -0.56 1.13 17.07
C PRO A 184 -1.52 0.06 16.52
N GLY A 185 -2.59 0.49 15.85
CA GLY A 185 -3.56 -0.37 15.16
C GLY A 185 -3.17 -0.78 13.74
N HIS A 186 -2.04 -0.29 13.21
CA HIS A 186 -1.56 -0.66 11.88
C HIS A 186 -0.05 -0.39 11.74
N PHE A 187 0.72 -1.46 11.64
CA PHE A 187 2.14 -1.43 11.33
C PHE A 187 2.52 -2.69 10.54
N ILE A 188 3.72 -2.68 9.98
CA ILE A 188 4.27 -3.80 9.21
C ILE A 188 5.49 -4.34 9.94
N VAL A 189 5.55 -5.66 10.06
CA VAL A 189 6.71 -6.37 10.58
C VAL A 189 7.25 -7.39 9.57
N GLN A 190 8.54 -7.66 9.67
CA GLN A 190 9.27 -8.68 8.94
C GLN A 190 9.84 -9.71 9.92
N PRO A 191 9.80 -11.02 9.63
CA PRO A 191 10.48 -12.03 10.43
C PRO A 191 11.98 -11.77 10.50
N TRP A 192 12.53 -11.62 11.70
CA TRP A 192 13.97 -11.41 11.86
C TRP A 192 14.79 -12.55 11.25
N LYS A 193 14.33 -13.80 11.44
CA LYS A 193 14.98 -15.00 10.90
C LYS A 193 15.07 -15.02 9.38
N GLU A 194 14.20 -14.31 8.66
CA GLU A 194 14.16 -14.32 7.19
C GLU A 194 14.91 -13.13 6.56
N LEU A 195 15.42 -12.18 7.35
CA LEU A 195 16.07 -10.97 6.81
C LEU A 195 17.24 -11.30 5.88
N HIS A 196 18.07 -12.30 6.24
CA HIS A 196 19.17 -12.76 5.38
C HIS A 196 18.68 -13.36 4.05
N ASN A 197 17.56 -14.11 4.06
CA ASN A 197 16.96 -14.65 2.85
C ASN A 197 16.38 -13.52 1.96
N LEU A 198 15.80 -12.49 2.58
CA LEU A 198 15.34 -11.30 1.88
C LEU A 198 16.51 -10.53 1.26
N GLU A 199 17.61 -10.32 2.00
CA GLU A 199 18.82 -9.67 1.48
C GLU A 199 19.38 -10.42 0.27
N ALA A 200 19.53 -11.75 0.37
CA ALA A 200 19.98 -12.59 -0.75
C ALA A 200 19.05 -12.47 -1.98
N LEU A 201 17.72 -12.50 -1.77
CA LEU A 201 16.75 -12.30 -2.85
C LEU A 201 16.91 -10.93 -3.52
N MET A 202 17.10 -9.87 -2.72
CA MET A 202 17.27 -8.51 -3.23
C MET A 202 18.55 -8.40 -4.08
N GLU A 203 19.65 -9.02 -3.66
CA GLU A 203 20.90 -9.08 -4.42
C GLU A 203 20.72 -9.84 -5.75
N GLU A 204 20.07 -11.01 -5.73
CA GLU A 204 19.78 -11.79 -6.93
C GLU A 204 18.91 -11.00 -7.92
N MET A 205 17.88 -10.29 -7.42
CA MET A 205 17.03 -9.43 -8.24
C MET A 205 17.83 -8.28 -8.86
N ILE A 206 18.73 -7.64 -8.13
CA ILE A 206 19.62 -6.60 -8.70
C ILE A 206 20.44 -7.17 -9.85
N LEU A 207 21.10 -8.31 -9.63
CA LEU A 207 21.98 -8.92 -10.63
C LEU A 207 21.23 -9.31 -11.90
N TYR A 208 20.02 -9.85 -11.75
CA TYR A 208 19.18 -10.24 -12.87
C TYR A 208 18.63 -9.04 -13.63
N TYR A 209 17.88 -8.16 -12.96
CA TYR A 209 17.15 -7.09 -13.62
C TYR A 209 18.05 -5.94 -14.11
N SER A 210 19.25 -5.78 -13.55
CA SER A 210 20.22 -4.80 -14.07
C SER A 210 20.82 -5.19 -15.41
N ARG A 211 20.70 -6.47 -15.80
CA ARG A 211 21.19 -7.00 -17.09
C ARG A 211 20.04 -7.34 -18.05
N ALA A 212 18.82 -7.40 -17.54
CA ALA A 212 17.64 -7.73 -18.33
C ALA A 212 17.29 -6.59 -19.30
N GLU A 213 16.94 -6.95 -20.53
CA GLU A 213 16.36 -6.00 -21.47
C GLU A 213 15.00 -5.52 -20.96
N GLU A 214 14.77 -4.21 -20.97
CA GLU A 214 13.48 -3.62 -20.66
C GLU A 214 12.47 -4.03 -21.74
N LYS A 215 11.47 -4.82 -21.34
CA LYS A 215 10.40 -5.25 -22.24
C LYS A 215 9.12 -4.53 -21.86
N PRO A 216 8.36 -3.99 -22.84
CA PRO A 216 7.03 -3.46 -22.57
C PRO A 216 6.16 -4.55 -21.95
N VAL A 217 5.54 -4.25 -20.80
CA VAL A 217 4.67 -5.17 -20.09
C VAL A 217 3.26 -4.62 -20.10
N ASN A 218 2.29 -5.48 -20.39
CA ASN A 218 0.89 -5.15 -20.14
C ASN A 218 0.64 -5.18 -18.63
N ILE A 219 0.46 -4.00 -18.04
CA ILE A 219 0.28 -3.86 -16.60
C ILE A 219 -1.17 -4.13 -16.21
N GLU A 220 -1.35 -4.98 -15.21
CA GLU A 220 -2.65 -5.30 -14.66
C GLU A 220 -2.68 -5.02 -13.15
N LYS A 221 -3.79 -4.45 -12.70
CA LYS A 221 -4.04 -4.25 -11.27
C LYS A 221 -4.13 -5.61 -10.56
N ASN A 222 -3.63 -5.65 -9.34
CA ASN A 222 -3.56 -6.83 -8.47
C ASN A 222 -2.67 -7.97 -8.98
N LYS A 223 -1.75 -7.72 -9.92
CA LYS A 223 -0.71 -8.67 -10.34
C LYS A 223 0.68 -8.33 -9.78
N LEU A 224 1.52 -9.36 -9.71
CA LEU A 224 2.89 -9.33 -9.20
C LEU A 224 3.88 -8.89 -10.26
N TYR A 225 4.78 -7.98 -9.89
CA TYR A 225 5.84 -7.47 -10.76
C TYR A 225 7.12 -7.22 -9.97
N ALA A 226 8.22 -6.98 -10.68
CA ALA A 226 9.42 -6.37 -10.13
C ALA A 226 9.42 -4.88 -10.49
N ALA A 227 9.81 -4.02 -9.55
CA ALA A 227 9.94 -2.58 -9.82
C ALA A 227 11.25 -2.02 -9.31
N LYS A 228 11.83 -1.08 -10.09
CA LYS A 228 13.03 -0.33 -9.71
C LYS A 228 12.64 0.94 -8.96
N ILE A 229 12.99 1.01 -7.68
CA ILE A 229 12.72 2.15 -6.77
C ILE A 229 14.06 2.58 -6.18
N GLU A 230 14.43 3.87 -6.29
CA GLU A 230 15.69 4.43 -5.74
C GLU A 230 16.95 3.57 -6.01
N ASN A 231 17.02 3.00 -7.23
CA ASN A 231 18.09 2.14 -7.73
C ASN A 231 18.13 0.69 -7.19
N GLN A 232 17.14 0.28 -6.43
CA GLN A 232 16.96 -1.08 -5.93
C GLN A 232 15.74 -1.74 -6.59
N TRP A 233 15.77 -3.07 -6.75
CA TRP A 233 14.66 -3.85 -7.30
C TRP A 233 13.84 -4.50 -6.19
N TYR A 234 12.51 -4.39 -6.28
CA TYR A 234 11.56 -4.86 -5.27
C TYR A 234 10.48 -5.74 -5.90
N ARG A 235 9.96 -6.70 -5.11
CA ARG A 235 8.73 -7.41 -5.43
C ARG A 235 7.54 -6.54 -5.07
N ILE A 236 6.67 -6.30 -6.04
CA ILE A 236 5.52 -5.41 -5.87
C ILE A 236 4.23 -6.04 -6.36
N ILE A 237 3.12 -5.54 -5.83
CA ILE A 237 1.79 -5.72 -6.41
C ILE A 237 1.23 -4.37 -6.85
N ILE A 238 0.66 -4.31 -8.05
CA ILE A 238 0.00 -3.09 -8.54
C ILE A 238 -1.33 -2.90 -7.82
N LYS A 239 -1.49 -1.79 -7.10
CA LYS A 239 -2.74 -1.41 -6.43
C LYS A 239 -3.58 -0.44 -7.26
N GLY A 240 -2.96 0.35 -8.13
CA GLY A 240 -3.64 1.29 -9.01
C GLY A 240 -2.83 1.65 -10.24
N ILE A 241 -3.51 1.94 -11.33
CA ILE A 241 -2.93 2.44 -12.58
C ILE A 241 -3.43 3.87 -12.75
N LEU A 242 -2.51 4.82 -12.86
CA LEU A 242 -2.83 6.23 -13.00
C LEU A 242 -2.75 6.68 -14.45
N ARG A 243 -3.48 7.76 -14.78
CA ARG A 243 -3.59 8.27 -16.16
C ARG A 243 -2.29 8.86 -16.71
N ASN A 244 -1.33 9.16 -15.85
CA ASN A 244 -0.06 9.83 -16.18
C ASN A 244 1.11 8.85 -16.34
N GLY A 245 0.86 7.55 -16.50
CA GLY A 245 1.92 6.55 -16.66
C GLY A 245 2.57 6.12 -15.34
N PHE A 246 2.07 6.58 -14.19
CA PHE A 246 2.48 6.09 -12.88
C PHE A 246 1.58 4.97 -12.38
N LEU A 247 2.15 4.11 -11.55
CA LEU A 247 1.48 2.98 -10.93
C LEU A 247 1.55 3.17 -9.42
N SER A 248 0.42 3.02 -8.73
CA SER A 248 0.42 2.85 -7.28
C SER A 248 0.71 1.40 -6.97
N VAL A 249 1.73 1.16 -6.17
CA VAL A 249 2.27 -0.17 -5.88
C VAL A 249 2.42 -0.38 -4.39
N TYR A 250 2.41 -1.65 -3.98
CA TYR A 250 2.74 -2.06 -2.61
C TYR A 250 3.95 -2.97 -2.64
N GLU A 251 5.00 -2.59 -1.91
CA GLU A 251 6.20 -3.39 -1.72
C GLU A 251 5.89 -4.58 -0.83
N LEU A 252 5.97 -5.78 -1.41
CA LEU A 252 5.49 -7.00 -0.77
C LEU A 252 6.37 -7.46 0.40
N ASP A 253 7.60 -6.97 0.44
CA ASP A 253 8.57 -7.35 1.47
C ASP A 253 8.66 -6.32 2.60
N TYR A 254 8.42 -5.04 2.32
CA TYR A 254 8.58 -3.95 3.29
C TYR A 254 7.27 -3.35 3.77
N GLY A 255 6.18 -3.58 3.03
CA GLY A 255 4.84 -3.07 3.29
C GLY A 255 4.67 -1.57 3.08
N LYS A 256 5.50 -1.00 2.21
CA LYS A 256 5.43 0.41 1.82
C LYS A 256 4.53 0.58 0.60
N HIS A 257 3.82 1.69 0.57
CA HIS A 257 3.09 2.13 -0.61
C HIS A 257 3.94 3.13 -1.39
N GLU A 258 4.26 2.78 -2.62
CA GLU A 258 5.05 3.62 -3.50
C GLU A 258 4.38 3.83 -4.84
N PHE A 259 4.87 4.81 -5.60
CA PHE A 259 4.43 5.00 -6.97
C PHE A 259 5.64 5.06 -7.88
N VAL A 260 5.53 4.31 -8.96
CA VAL A 260 6.63 4.05 -9.89
C VAL A 260 6.14 4.34 -11.30
N SER A 261 7.04 4.83 -12.15
CA SER A 261 6.76 4.90 -13.59
C SER A 261 6.54 3.47 -14.11
N ILE A 262 5.60 3.31 -15.03
CA ILE A 262 5.38 2.05 -15.75
C ILE A 262 6.66 1.51 -16.41
N GLU A 263 7.56 2.41 -16.83
CA GLU A 263 8.85 2.08 -17.44
C GLU A 263 9.81 1.38 -16.46
N LYS A 264 9.62 1.57 -15.16
CA LYS A 264 10.44 0.97 -14.10
C LYS A 264 9.91 -0.38 -13.63
N VAL A 265 8.89 -0.93 -14.30
CA VAL A 265 8.23 -2.18 -13.91
C VAL A 265 8.51 -3.26 -14.94
N GLN A 266 8.87 -4.45 -14.44
CA GLN A 266 9.15 -5.64 -15.24
C GLN A 266 8.39 -6.85 -14.69
N PRO A 267 8.19 -7.92 -15.47
CA PRO A 267 7.55 -9.14 -14.97
C PRO A 267 8.38 -9.74 -13.83
N LEU A 268 7.71 -10.16 -12.75
CA LEU A 268 8.39 -10.87 -11.66
C LEU A 268 8.70 -12.31 -12.10
N MET A 269 9.97 -12.69 -12.17
CA MET A 269 10.35 -14.06 -12.52
C MET A 269 9.92 -15.07 -11.45
N ASP A 270 9.52 -16.27 -11.88
CA ASP A 270 9.05 -17.32 -10.97
C ASP A 270 10.12 -17.75 -9.95
N ALA A 271 11.40 -17.65 -10.31
CA ALA A 271 12.52 -17.88 -9.39
C ALA A 271 12.46 -16.97 -8.14
N PHE A 272 11.97 -15.74 -8.29
CA PHE A 272 11.84 -14.75 -7.21
C PHE A 272 10.51 -14.86 -6.45
N ARG A 273 9.66 -15.84 -6.79
CA ARG A 273 8.42 -16.18 -6.08
C ARG A 273 8.56 -17.37 -5.14
N LYS A 274 9.79 -17.86 -4.89
CA LYS A 274 10.02 -18.98 -3.97
C LYS A 274 9.98 -18.55 -2.51
N LEU A 275 10.57 -17.40 -2.19
CA LEU A 275 10.53 -16.84 -0.85
C LEU A 275 9.11 -16.29 -0.58
N PRO A 276 8.47 -16.59 0.56
CA PRO A 276 7.26 -15.90 0.98
C PRO A 276 7.43 -14.37 0.99
N PHE A 277 6.34 -13.63 0.87
CA PHE A 277 6.37 -12.18 1.07
C PHE A 277 6.65 -11.85 2.54
N GLN A 278 7.55 -10.91 2.77
CA GLN A 278 8.09 -10.65 4.11
C GLN A 278 7.31 -9.59 4.89
N ALA A 279 6.45 -8.80 4.25
CA ALA A 279 5.63 -7.81 4.93
C ALA A 279 4.40 -8.46 5.60
N ILE A 280 4.39 -8.46 6.94
CA ILE A 280 3.24 -8.91 7.74
C ILE A 280 2.55 -7.68 8.32
N THR A 281 1.27 -7.51 8.00
CA THR A 281 0.44 -6.50 8.68
C THR A 281 0.15 -6.92 10.12
N ALA A 282 0.40 -6.00 11.06
CA ALA A 282 0.23 -6.20 12.48
C ALA A 282 -0.46 -5.01 13.16
N GLN A 283 -1.00 -5.28 14.34
CA GLN A 283 -1.55 -4.29 15.27
C GLN A 283 -1.24 -4.73 16.70
N LEU A 284 -1.22 -3.78 17.63
CA LEU A 284 -1.15 -4.10 19.06
C LEU A 284 -2.47 -4.76 19.48
N ALA A 285 -2.37 -5.77 20.34
CA ALA A 285 -3.52 -6.40 20.96
C ALA A 285 -4.07 -5.51 22.09
N GLY A 286 -5.39 -5.41 22.20
CA GLY A 286 -6.12 -4.57 23.16
C GLY A 286 -7.04 -3.58 22.47
#